data_AF-A0AAN9AQ32-F1
#
_entry.id   AF-A0AAN9AQ32-F1
#
_cell.length_a   1.000
_cell.length_b   1.000
_cell.length_c   1.000
_cell.angle_alpha   90.00
_cell.angle_beta   90.00
_cell.angle_gamma   90.00
#
_symmetry.space_group_name_H-M   'P 1'
#
loop_
_entity.id
_entity.type
_entity.pdbx_description
1 polymer ?
#
loop_
_entity_poly.entity_id
_entity_poly.type
_entity_poly.pdbx_seq_one_letter_code
_entity_poly.pdbx_strand_id
1 'polypeptide(L)'
;MGRGARQLDLINEWKVADAEPPNADIAFTANPGIKCNVDNFGPAGYMELFLDDDLINHLVIQTNLYADQFLEANPNLPEFSRANKWEPVNAAEMKKFLALVLLMGIVRRPAIELYWSRKVLYRIPVFSSVMTRNRFQIILQILHFHDNKDATAK
;
A
#
# COMPACT_ATOMS: atom_id res chain seq x y z
N MET A 1 24.93 1.82 -50.18
CA MET A 1 23.77 2.52 -49.58
C MET A 1 23.57 1.99 -48.17
N GLY A 2 23.97 2.78 -47.18
CA GLY A 2 24.13 2.36 -45.79
C GLY A 2 22.79 2.20 -45.06
N ARG A 3 22.61 1.05 -44.42
CA ARG A 3 21.57 0.86 -43.40
C ARG A 3 22.06 1.52 -42.12
N GLY A 4 21.61 2.74 -41.86
CA GLY A 4 21.78 3.40 -40.57
C GLY A 4 20.84 2.78 -39.54
N ALA A 5 21.27 1.71 -38.89
CA ALA A 5 20.67 1.28 -37.64
C ALA A 5 21.11 2.26 -36.54
N ARG A 6 20.28 3.26 -36.23
CA ARG A 6 20.43 4.02 -34.99
C ARG A 6 19.97 3.12 -33.85
N GLN A 7 20.93 2.44 -33.26
CA GLN A 7 20.78 1.83 -31.95
C GLN A 7 20.61 2.97 -30.94
N LEU A 8 19.38 3.15 -30.44
CA LEU A 8 19.12 3.98 -29.27
C LEU A 8 19.57 3.19 -28.04
N ASP A 9 20.88 3.15 -27.82
CA ASP A 9 21.46 2.74 -26.54
C ASP A 9 21.24 3.88 -25.54
N LEU A 10 19.99 4.08 -25.12
CA LEU A 10 19.68 4.70 -23.83
C LEU A 10 19.79 3.60 -22.76
N ILE A 11 20.98 3.01 -22.65
CA ILE A 11 21.35 2.32 -21.42
C ILE A 11 21.42 3.40 -20.35
N ASN A 12 20.44 3.37 -19.45
CA ASN A 12 20.51 4.04 -18.16
C ASN A 12 21.79 3.57 -17.46
N GLU A 13 22.91 4.25 -17.69
CA GLU A 13 24.08 4.15 -16.85
C GLU A 13 23.68 4.73 -15.49
N TRP A 14 23.21 3.85 -14.62
CA TRP A 14 23.17 4.14 -13.19
C TRP A 14 24.60 4.41 -12.75
N LYS A 15 24.96 5.69 -12.72
CA LYS A 15 26.20 6.11 -12.07
C LYS A 15 25.97 5.94 -10.58
N VAL A 16 26.92 5.30 -9.91
CA VAL A 16 27.03 5.38 -8.45
C VAL A 16 27.03 6.86 -8.13
N ALA A 17 26.00 7.34 -7.43
CA ALA A 17 26.02 8.71 -6.93
C ALA A 17 27.33 8.87 -6.17
N ASP A 18 28.11 9.89 -6.51
CA ASP A 18 29.38 10.18 -5.84
C ASP A 18 29.14 10.05 -4.33
N ALA A 19 29.98 9.25 -3.66
CA ALA A 19 29.80 8.91 -2.25
C ALA A 19 29.83 10.15 -1.34
N GLU A 20 30.27 11.29 -1.87
CA GLU A 20 30.22 12.57 -1.19
C GLU A 20 29.06 13.41 -1.71
N PRO A 21 28.17 13.90 -0.81
CA PRO A 21 27.08 14.75 -1.22
C PRO A 21 27.65 16.01 -1.90
N PRO A 22 27.07 16.47 -3.03
CA PRO A 22 27.56 17.62 -3.80
C PRO A 22 27.61 18.95 -3.01
N ASN A 23 27.14 18.92 -1.77
CA ASN A 23 27.00 20.04 -0.85
C ASN A 23 27.57 19.70 0.55
N ALA A 24 28.74 19.06 0.63
CA ALA A 24 29.39 18.73 1.90
C ALA A 24 29.58 19.95 2.83
N ASP A 25 29.67 21.15 2.26
CA ASP A 25 29.81 22.42 3.00
C ASP A 25 28.48 23.02 3.50
N ILE A 26 27.32 22.48 3.09
CA ILE A 26 26.02 22.95 3.59
C ILE A 26 25.69 22.20 4.87
N ALA A 27 26.04 22.81 6.01
CA ALA A 27 25.64 22.29 7.31
C ALA A 27 24.11 22.32 7.47
N PHE A 28 23.53 21.23 7.96
CA PHE A 28 22.13 21.20 8.37
C PHE A 28 21.94 22.13 9.58
N THR A 29 21.25 23.25 9.38
CA THR A 29 21.05 24.29 10.41
C THR A 29 19.74 24.16 11.16
N ALA A 30 18.82 23.32 10.69
CA ALA A 30 17.58 23.08 11.40
C ALA A 30 17.83 22.25 12.66
N ASN A 31 16.92 22.35 13.63
CA ASN A 31 16.97 21.46 14.77
C ASN A 31 16.70 20.03 14.27
N PRO A 32 17.57 19.04 14.51
CA PRO A 32 17.27 17.65 14.18
C PRO A 32 16.26 17.05 15.18
N GLY A 33 15.75 15.84 14.90
CA GLY A 33 14.89 15.08 15.81
C GLY A 33 13.38 15.37 15.68
N ILE A 34 12.60 14.67 16.52
CA ILE A 34 11.14 14.68 16.51
C ILE A 34 10.62 16.09 16.81
N LYS A 35 9.62 16.55 16.04
CA LYS A 35 9.05 17.90 16.12
C LYS A 35 7.69 17.99 16.80
N CYS A 36 7.04 16.85 17.02
CA CYS A 36 5.79 16.75 17.76
C CYS A 36 6.05 16.23 19.17
N ASN A 37 5.10 16.48 20.07
CA ASN A 37 5.10 15.82 21.36
C ASN A 37 4.77 14.33 21.14
N VAL A 38 5.67 13.45 21.61
CA VAL A 38 5.53 11.98 21.55
C VAL A 38 5.62 11.34 22.95
N ASP A 39 5.40 12.13 23.99
CA ASP A 39 5.46 11.69 25.38
C ASP A 39 4.47 10.53 25.59
N ASN A 40 4.96 9.43 26.16
CA ASN A 40 4.18 8.22 26.45
C ASN A 40 3.63 7.47 25.22
N PHE A 41 4.19 7.68 24.03
CA PHE A 41 3.81 6.90 22.86
C PHE A 41 4.28 5.44 22.98
N GLY A 42 3.34 4.51 22.82
CA GLY A 42 3.65 3.14 22.43
C GLY A 42 3.92 3.03 20.92
N PRO A 43 4.30 1.85 20.40
CA PRO A 43 4.55 1.65 18.97
C PRO A 43 3.40 2.11 18.05
N ALA A 44 2.15 1.93 18.48
CA ALA A 44 0.98 2.40 17.73
C ALA A 44 0.91 3.93 17.62
N GLY A 45 1.26 4.67 18.68
CA GLY A 45 1.25 6.13 18.66
C GLY A 45 2.24 6.70 17.64
N TYR A 46 3.41 6.08 17.49
CA TYR A 46 4.35 6.47 16.42
C TYR A 46 3.79 6.18 15.02
N MET A 47 3.04 5.09 14.84
CA MET A 47 2.41 4.78 13.56
C MET A 47 1.31 5.78 13.21
N GLU A 48 0.56 6.25 14.20
CA GLU A 48 -0.53 7.23 14.03
C GLU A 48 -0.02 8.63 13.62
N LEU A 49 1.28 8.92 13.76
CA LEU A 49 1.89 10.12 13.16
C LEU A 49 1.94 10.08 11.63
N PHE A 50 1.88 8.88 11.04
CA PHE A 50 1.93 8.68 9.59
C PHE A 50 0.60 8.15 9.03
N LEU A 51 -0.09 7.32 9.81
CA LEU A 51 -1.41 6.76 9.51
C LEU A 51 -2.46 7.47 10.36
N ASP A 52 -2.52 8.79 10.21
CA ASP A 52 -3.47 9.63 10.93
C ASP A 52 -4.92 9.36 10.48
N ASP A 53 -5.87 9.87 11.25
CA ASP A 53 -7.29 9.63 10.97
C ASP A 53 -7.72 10.25 9.63
N ASP A 54 -7.10 11.36 9.20
CA ASP A 54 -7.40 11.99 7.91
C ASP A 54 -7.01 11.08 6.74
N LEU A 55 -5.79 10.53 6.76
CA LEU A 55 -5.33 9.57 5.76
C LEU A 55 -6.18 8.30 5.78
N ILE A 56 -6.48 7.74 6.96
CA ILE A 56 -7.30 6.54 7.08
C ILE A 56 -8.71 6.78 6.52
N ASN A 57 -9.33 7.90 6.87
CA ASN A 57 -10.64 8.26 6.37
C ASN A 57 -10.62 8.50 4.86
N HIS A 58 -9.58 9.15 4.33
CA HIS A 58 -9.39 9.31 2.90
C HIS A 58 -9.30 7.95 2.19
N LEU A 59 -8.50 7.01 2.68
CA LEU A 59 -8.40 5.66 2.13
C LEU A 59 -9.75 4.93 2.15
N VAL A 60 -10.51 5.05 3.24
CA VAL A 60 -11.85 4.47 3.35
C VAL A 60 -12.79 5.04 2.29
N ILE A 61 -12.85 6.38 2.17
CA ILE A 61 -13.71 7.07 1.20
C ILE A 61 -13.36 6.64 -0.22
N GLN A 62 -12.08 6.72 -0.60
CA GLN A 62 -11.64 6.44 -1.96
C GLN A 62 -11.76 4.96 -2.33
N THR A 63 -11.48 4.06 -1.39
CA THR A 63 -11.61 2.61 -1.63
C THR A 63 -13.08 2.22 -1.80
N ASN A 64 -13.99 2.76 -0.99
CA ASN A 64 -15.42 2.49 -1.12
C ASN A 64 -15.98 3.07 -2.43
N LEU A 65 -15.62 4.31 -2.77
CA LEU A 65 -16.00 4.94 -4.03
C LEU A 65 -15.52 4.14 -5.24
N TYR A 66 -14.27 3.67 -5.21
CA TYR A 66 -13.73 2.84 -6.28
C TYR A 66 -14.47 1.52 -6.42
N ALA A 67 -14.92 0.91 -5.33
CA ALA A 67 -15.68 -0.33 -5.39
C ALA A 67 -16.96 -0.16 -6.20
N ASP A 68 -17.70 0.93 -5.97
CA ASP A 68 -18.92 1.25 -6.70
C ASP A 68 -18.60 1.45 -8.20
N GLN A 69 -17.58 2.25 -8.50
CA GLN A 69 -17.13 2.49 -9.88
C GLN A 69 -16.68 1.20 -10.58
N PHE A 70 -15.97 0.33 -9.86
CA PHE A 70 -15.50 -0.95 -10.39
C PHE A 70 -16.67 -1.88 -10.72
N LEU A 71 -17.66 -1.97 -9.82
CA LEU A 71 -18.84 -2.81 -10.05
C LEU A 71 -19.72 -2.26 -11.19
N GLU A 72 -19.90 -0.94 -11.27
CA GLU A 72 -20.60 -0.29 -12.38
C GLU A 72 -19.91 -0.53 -13.73
N ALA A 73 -18.58 -0.43 -13.77
CA ALA A 73 -17.80 -0.68 -14.98
C ALA A 73 -17.73 -2.15 -15.40
N ASN A 74 -18.05 -3.08 -14.48
CA ASN A 74 -17.97 -4.53 -14.70
C ASN A 74 -19.32 -5.21 -14.40
N PRO A 75 -20.39 -4.95 -15.17
CA PRO A 75 -21.73 -5.48 -14.86
C PRO A 75 -21.86 -6.99 -15.02
N ASN A 76 -20.96 -7.64 -15.79
CA ASN A 76 -21.01 -9.07 -16.11
C ASN A 76 -19.87 -9.85 -15.41
N LEU A 77 -19.56 -9.51 -14.16
CA LEU A 77 -18.58 -10.27 -13.39
C LEU A 77 -19.02 -11.75 -13.26
N PRO A 78 -18.09 -12.71 -13.37
CA PRO A 78 -18.40 -14.11 -13.12
C PRO A 78 -19.05 -14.27 -11.74
N GLU A 79 -20.02 -15.18 -11.61
CA GLU A 79 -20.78 -15.40 -10.35
C GLU A 79 -19.86 -15.55 -9.12
N PHE A 80 -18.77 -16.31 -9.29
CA PHE A 80 -17.78 -16.58 -8.24
C PHE A 80 -16.67 -15.52 -8.12
N SER A 81 -16.81 -14.38 -8.80
CA SER A 81 -15.91 -13.25 -8.63
C SER A 81 -15.92 -12.79 -7.18
N ARG A 82 -14.75 -12.48 -6.66
CA ARG A 82 -14.60 -12.02 -5.27
C ARG A 82 -15.16 -10.61 -5.10
N ALA A 83 -15.11 -9.80 -6.15
CA ALA A 83 -15.68 -8.46 -6.16
C ALA A 83 -17.20 -8.47 -5.93
N ASN A 84 -17.91 -9.54 -6.30
CA ASN A 84 -19.35 -9.69 -6.00
C ASN A 84 -19.63 -9.83 -4.50
N LYS A 85 -18.60 -10.05 -3.67
CA LYS A 85 -18.69 -10.12 -2.19
C LYS A 85 -18.10 -8.87 -1.53
N TRP A 86 -17.97 -7.78 -2.29
CA TRP A 86 -17.55 -6.50 -1.74
C TRP A 86 -18.56 -6.04 -0.69
N GLU A 87 -18.01 -5.46 0.37
CA GLU A 87 -18.74 -4.78 1.43
C GLU A 87 -17.93 -3.53 1.77
N PRO A 88 -18.55 -2.37 2.05
CA PRO A 88 -17.82 -1.16 2.39
C PRO A 88 -16.87 -1.37 3.58
N VAL A 89 -15.66 -0.84 3.48
CA VAL A 89 -14.70 -0.81 4.59
C VAL A 89 -14.99 0.38 5.50
N ASN A 90 -14.58 0.27 6.76
CA ASN A 90 -14.56 1.39 7.71
C ASN A 90 -13.13 1.63 8.24
N ALA A 91 -12.93 2.71 8.99
CA ALA A 91 -11.62 3.09 9.51
C ALA A 91 -10.95 1.96 10.34
N ALA A 92 -11.71 1.27 11.18
CA ALA A 92 -11.16 0.17 11.99
C ALA A 92 -10.73 -1.02 11.14
N GLU A 93 -11.49 -1.36 10.09
CA GLU A 93 -11.13 -2.42 9.15
C GLU A 93 -9.93 -2.03 8.28
N MET A 94 -9.86 -0.78 7.83
CA MET A 94 -8.72 -0.25 7.08
C MET A 94 -7.43 -0.28 7.92
N LYS A 95 -7.50 0.14 9.20
CA LYS A 95 -6.38 0.03 10.14
C LYS A 95 -5.93 -1.44 10.31
N LYS A 96 -6.86 -2.40 10.43
CA LYS A 96 -6.52 -3.84 10.48
C LYS A 96 -5.86 -4.33 9.19
N PHE A 97 -6.37 -3.92 8.03
CA PHE A 97 -5.79 -4.26 6.73
C PHE A 97 -4.35 -3.76 6.63
N LEU A 98 -4.11 -2.48 6.92
CA LEU A 98 -2.76 -1.88 6.90
C LEU A 98 -1.82 -2.53 7.93
N ALA A 99 -2.30 -2.86 9.12
CA ALA A 99 -1.52 -3.57 10.12
C ALA A 99 -1.05 -4.95 9.60
N LEU A 100 -1.89 -5.67 8.86
CA LEU A 100 -1.49 -6.91 8.20
C LEU A 100 -0.48 -6.67 7.09
N VAL A 101 -0.64 -5.63 6.27
CA VAL A 101 0.35 -5.25 5.23
C VAL A 101 1.72 -4.97 5.84
N LEU A 102 1.77 -4.19 6.92
CA LEU A 102 3.01 -3.90 7.66
C LEU A 102 3.64 -5.18 8.22
N LEU A 103 2.82 -6.07 8.79
CA LEU A 103 3.29 -7.35 9.31
C LEU A 103 3.84 -8.26 8.21
N MET A 104 3.29 -8.22 6.98
CA MET A 104 3.86 -8.95 5.84
C MET A 104 5.25 -8.44 5.45
N GLY A 105 5.53 -7.15 5.67
CA GLY A 105 6.84 -6.56 5.48
C GLY A 105 7.90 -7.14 6.43
N ILE A 106 7.50 -7.44 7.67
CA ILE A 106 8.34 -8.05 8.71
C ILE A 106 8.46 -9.56 8.49
N VAL A 107 7.32 -10.23 8.35
CA VAL A 107 7.23 -11.69 8.22
C VAL A 107 6.99 -12.03 6.77
N ARG A 108 8.05 -12.21 5.99
CA ARG A 108 7.90 -12.48 4.55
C ARG A 108 7.48 -13.93 4.27
N ARG A 109 6.60 -14.11 3.29
CA ARG A 109 6.20 -15.41 2.74
C ARG A 109 6.28 -15.37 1.21
N PRO A 110 6.57 -16.50 0.55
CA PRO A 110 6.72 -16.51 -0.90
C PRO A 110 5.40 -16.32 -1.65
N ALA A 111 4.26 -16.47 -0.97
CA ALA A 111 2.95 -16.24 -1.56
C ALA A 111 1.93 -15.74 -0.51
N ILE A 112 0.97 -14.93 -0.95
CA ILE A 112 0.00 -14.23 -0.09
C ILE A 112 -0.92 -15.21 0.67
N GLU A 113 -1.29 -16.32 0.06
CA GLU A 113 -2.17 -17.32 0.66
C GLU A 113 -1.50 -18.07 1.82
N LEU A 114 -0.16 -18.09 1.88
CA LEU A 114 0.58 -18.76 2.93
C LEU A 114 0.44 -18.06 4.28
N TYR A 115 0.14 -16.76 4.29
CA TYR A 115 -0.16 -16.02 5.51
C TYR A 115 -1.39 -16.57 6.26
N TRP A 116 -2.35 -17.14 5.52
CA TRP A 116 -3.55 -17.78 6.07
C TRP A 116 -3.48 -19.31 6.05
N SER A 117 -2.30 -19.89 5.83
CA SER A 117 -2.14 -21.34 5.79
C SER A 117 -2.38 -21.97 7.16
N ARG A 118 -3.07 -23.12 7.17
CA ARG A 118 -3.23 -23.97 8.35
C ARG A 118 -2.13 -25.04 8.47
N LYS A 119 -1.26 -25.17 7.45
CA LYS A 119 -0.15 -26.12 7.46
C LYS A 119 0.85 -25.71 8.55
N VAL A 120 1.33 -26.68 9.32
CA VAL A 120 2.24 -26.44 10.48
C VAL A 120 3.42 -25.55 10.10
N LEU A 121 4.05 -25.79 8.94
CA LEU A 121 5.21 -25.03 8.47
C LEU A 121 4.93 -23.53 8.19
N TYR A 122 3.68 -23.16 7.94
CA TYR A 122 3.30 -21.82 7.51
C TYR A 122 2.26 -21.17 8.42
N ARG A 123 1.93 -21.79 9.55
CA ARG A 123 0.85 -21.33 10.41
C ARG A 123 1.28 -20.07 11.18
N ILE A 124 0.61 -18.95 10.88
CA ILE A 124 0.79 -17.69 11.60
C ILE A 124 -0.60 -17.21 12.07
N PRO A 125 -1.04 -17.57 13.30
CA PRO A 125 -2.43 -17.40 13.72
C PRO A 125 -2.97 -15.97 13.59
N VAL A 126 -2.11 -14.97 13.81
CA VAL A 126 -2.47 -13.54 13.81
C VAL A 126 -3.17 -13.08 12.52
N PHE A 127 -2.74 -13.56 11.35
CA PHE A 127 -3.35 -13.17 10.07
C PHE A 127 -4.81 -13.59 10.02
N SER A 128 -5.09 -14.85 10.35
CA SER A 128 -6.44 -15.40 10.35
C SER A 128 -7.33 -14.89 11.48
N SER A 129 -6.75 -14.45 12.60
CA SER A 129 -7.53 -13.89 13.72
C SER A 129 -7.93 -12.43 13.50
N VAL A 130 -7.15 -11.67 12.72
CA VAL A 130 -7.42 -10.25 12.44
C VAL A 130 -8.39 -10.08 11.28
N MET A 131 -8.20 -10.81 10.19
CA MET A 131 -9.01 -10.69 8.97
C MET A 131 -9.01 -12.00 8.19
N THR A 132 -10.10 -12.33 7.51
CA THR A 132 -10.10 -13.51 6.63
C THR A 132 -9.26 -13.27 5.38
N ARG A 133 -8.65 -14.32 4.82
CA ARG A 133 -7.90 -14.24 3.55
C ARG A 133 -8.74 -13.61 2.43
N ASN A 134 -10.02 -13.98 2.35
CA ASN A 134 -10.91 -13.49 1.32
C ASN A 134 -11.18 -12.00 1.46
N ARG A 135 -11.45 -11.53 2.68
CA ARG A 135 -11.65 -10.09 2.92
C ARG A 135 -10.38 -9.30 2.62
N PHE A 136 -9.22 -9.77 3.10
CA PHE A 136 -7.94 -9.11 2.82
C PHE A 136 -7.67 -8.98 1.31
N GLN A 137 -7.83 -10.05 0.54
CA GLN A 137 -7.55 -10.02 -0.89
C GLN A 137 -8.58 -9.19 -1.68
N ILE A 138 -9.83 -9.12 -1.23
CA ILE A 138 -10.85 -8.24 -1.82
C ILE A 138 -10.48 -6.77 -1.55
N ILE A 139 -10.12 -6.42 -0.31
CA ILE A 139 -9.65 -5.06 0.02
C ILE A 139 -8.39 -4.73 -0.79
N LEU A 140 -7.43 -5.65 -0.90
CA LEU A 140 -6.21 -5.45 -1.70
C LEU A 140 -6.52 -5.19 -3.18
N GLN A 141 -7.54 -5.83 -3.75
CA GLN A 141 -7.96 -5.65 -5.13
C GLN A 141 -8.63 -4.28 -5.38
N ILE A 142 -9.36 -3.78 -4.38
CA ILE A 142 -10.19 -2.56 -4.48
C ILE A 142 -9.52 -1.34 -3.84
N LEU A 143 -8.36 -1.51 -3.18
CA LEU A 143 -7.64 -0.42 -2.53
C LEU A 143 -7.39 0.72 -3.51
N HIS A 144 -7.84 1.91 -3.15
CA HIS A 144 -7.75 3.07 -4.02
C HIS A 144 -7.48 4.35 -3.22
N PHE A 145 -6.91 5.36 -3.89
CA PHE A 145 -6.34 6.55 -3.25
C PHE A 145 -6.90 7.86 -3.79
N HIS A 146 -7.73 7.83 -4.83
CA HIS A 146 -8.23 9.02 -5.53
C HIS A 146 -9.53 8.73 -6.28
N ASP A 147 -10.29 9.73 -6.72
CA ASP A 147 -11.48 9.49 -7.54
C ASP A 147 -11.06 9.29 -9.01
N ASN A 148 -11.49 8.21 -9.65
CA ASN A 148 -11.22 8.01 -11.08
C ASN A 148 -11.88 9.08 -11.99
N LYS A 149 -12.94 9.75 -11.53
CA LYS A 149 -13.61 10.82 -12.28
C LYS A 149 -12.77 12.10 -12.35
N ASP A 150 -11.87 12.31 -11.40
CA ASP A 150 -10.96 13.45 -11.40
C ASP A 150 -9.76 13.22 -12.35
N ALA A 151 -9.39 11.95 -12.57
CA ALA A 151 -8.27 11.58 -13.45
C ALA A 151 -8.57 11.75 -14.95
N THR A 152 -9.85 11.78 -15.35
CA THR A 152 -10.28 11.95 -16.75
C THR A 152 -10.41 13.41 -17.18
N ALA A 153 -10.17 14.36 -16.27
CA ALA A 153 -10.07 15.79 -16.58
C ALA A 153 -8.62 16.17 -17.00
N LYS A 154 -8.17 15.67 -18.15
CA LYS A 154 -6.96 16.16 -18.83
C LYS A 154 -7.14 16.25 -20.33
#